data_AF-X0TU44-F1
#
_entry.id   AF-X0TU44-F1
#
_cell.length_a   1.000
_cell.length_b   1.000
_cell.length_c   1.000
_cell.angle_alpha   90.00
_cell.angle_beta   90.00
_cell.angle_gamma   90.00
#
_symmetry.space_group_name_H-M   'P 1'
#
loop_
_entity.id
_entity.type
_entity.pdbx_description
1 polymer ?
#
loop_
_entity_poly.entity_id
_entity_poly.type
_entity_poly.pdbx_seq_one_letter_code
_entity_poly.pdbx_strand_id
1 'polypeptide(L)'
;MVRGIPPITSIGPRRGPYRKTVSFKKRREEKRFKPKIYRRPRQWIYETKPTFKKIKEPLVDVFKEAKEVKVIIGLGGFSKGEVDIDIKPDRYIIFAKHGEQEFRQEIDLPPNVDIENTGEYFKNGILEITLPKKKNKHK
;
A
#
# COMPACT_ATOMS: atom_id res chain seq x y z
N MET A 1 53.43 -13.15 36.71
CA MET A 1 54.51 -12.54 35.91
C MET A 1 55.03 -13.57 34.91
N VAL A 2 55.10 -13.21 33.63
CA VAL A 2 55.39 -14.07 32.47
C VAL A 2 56.88 -14.05 32.12
N ARG A 3 57.48 -15.20 31.78
CA ARG A 3 58.57 -15.42 30.77
C ARG A 3 58.57 -16.93 30.45
N GLY A 4 58.69 -17.50 29.24
CA GLY A 4 58.97 -17.09 27.86
C GLY A 4 59.19 -18.42 27.07
N ILE A 5 58.82 -18.47 25.79
CA ILE A 5 58.77 -19.67 24.93
C ILE A 5 60.19 -20.15 24.55
N PRO A 6 60.52 -21.46 24.57
CA PRO A 6 61.73 -21.97 23.92
C PRO A 6 61.50 -22.29 22.43
N PRO A 7 62.52 -22.10 21.56
CA PRO A 7 62.37 -22.03 20.11
C PRO A 7 62.32 -23.38 19.38
N ILE A 8 61.78 -23.31 18.16
CA ILE A 8 61.82 -24.31 17.09
C ILE A 8 63.27 -24.64 16.71
N THR A 9 63.68 -25.93 16.77
CA THR A 9 64.12 -26.72 15.59
C THR A 9 64.86 -28.04 15.93
N SER A 10 64.67 -28.99 15.00
CA SER A 10 65.67 -29.91 14.41
C SER A 10 65.95 -31.27 15.04
N ILE A 11 66.32 -32.18 14.13
CA ILE A 11 66.84 -33.55 14.29
C ILE A 11 65.71 -34.60 14.22
N GLY A 12 65.58 -35.45 13.20
CA GLY A 12 66.43 -35.80 12.07
C GLY A 12 65.82 -37.04 11.39
N PRO A 13 66.25 -37.43 10.18
CA PRO A 13 65.63 -38.48 9.40
C PRO A 13 66.18 -39.84 9.85
N ARG A 14 65.39 -40.92 9.74
CA ARG A 14 65.92 -42.20 9.24
C ARG A 14 64.82 -43.21 8.92
N ARG A 15 64.79 -43.53 7.63
CA ARG A 15 64.12 -44.68 7.03
C ARG A 15 64.75 -45.96 7.59
N GLY A 16 63.90 -46.87 8.07
CA GLY A 16 64.22 -48.30 8.25
C GLY A 16 63.12 -49.11 7.56
N PRO A 17 63.47 -50.10 6.73
CA PRO A 17 62.61 -50.57 5.64
C PRO A 17 61.81 -51.79 6.06
N TYR A 18 60.57 -51.93 5.61
CA TYR A 18 60.07 -53.26 5.23
C TYR A 18 59.12 -53.13 4.05
N ARG A 19 59.58 -53.71 2.96
CA ARG A 19 58.90 -53.84 1.67
C ARG A 19 57.97 -55.05 1.77
N LYS A 20 56.66 -54.85 1.73
CA LYS A 20 55.69 -55.84 1.23
C LYS A 20 54.66 -55.10 0.38
N THR A 21 54.89 -55.18 -0.93
CA THR A 21 54.07 -55.92 -1.91
C THR A 21 52.76 -55.22 -2.22
N VAL A 22 52.82 -54.55 -3.37
CA VAL A 22 51.86 -54.52 -4.48
C VAL A 22 50.43 -54.97 -4.20
N SER A 23 49.55 -54.15 -4.78
CA SER A 23 48.17 -54.40 -5.16
C SER A 23 47.16 -54.56 -4.04
N PHE A 24 46.56 -53.42 -3.68
CA PHE A 24 45.13 -53.30 -3.91
C PHE A 24 44.86 -51.93 -4.54
N LYS A 25 44.59 -51.94 -5.84
CA LYS A 25 44.07 -50.82 -6.61
C LYS A 25 42.66 -50.52 -6.12
N LYS A 26 42.53 -49.95 -4.92
CA LYS A 26 41.28 -49.30 -4.54
C LYS A 26 41.33 -47.93 -5.20
N ARG A 27 40.97 -47.91 -6.48
CA ARG A 27 40.48 -46.70 -7.13
C ARG A 27 39.27 -46.31 -6.30
N ARG A 28 39.51 -45.57 -5.22
CA ARG A 28 38.47 -44.95 -4.42
C ARG A 28 37.86 -44.00 -5.43
N GLU A 29 36.77 -44.45 -6.06
CA GLU A 29 35.86 -43.52 -6.67
C GLU A 29 35.45 -42.62 -5.51
N GLU A 30 36.16 -41.52 -5.38
CA GLU A 30 35.66 -40.36 -4.68
C GLU A 30 34.38 -40.04 -5.42
N LYS A 31 33.28 -40.61 -4.95
CA LYS A 31 31.94 -40.10 -5.21
C LYS A 31 32.01 -38.71 -4.62
N ARG A 32 32.49 -37.76 -5.45
CA ARG A 32 32.54 -36.34 -5.14
C ARG A 32 31.17 -36.06 -4.56
N PHE A 33 31.14 -35.69 -3.29
CA PHE A 33 29.91 -35.37 -2.62
C PHE A 33 29.34 -34.19 -3.42
N LYS A 34 28.40 -34.48 -4.31
CA LYS A 34 27.68 -33.44 -5.04
C LYS A 34 26.61 -33.02 -4.05
N PRO A 35 26.78 -31.93 -3.28
CA PRO A 35 25.67 -31.48 -2.46
C PRO A 35 24.49 -31.31 -3.41
N LYS A 36 23.34 -31.89 -3.06
CA LYS A 36 22.11 -31.60 -3.79
C LYS A 36 21.88 -30.11 -3.60
N ILE A 37 22.23 -29.31 -4.61
CA ILE A 37 21.91 -27.89 -4.63
C ILE A 37 20.40 -27.86 -4.82
N TYR A 38 19.68 -27.80 -3.71
CA TYR A 38 18.29 -27.40 -3.71
C TYR A 38 18.30 -25.96 -4.20
N ARG A 39 18.02 -25.76 -5.50
CA ARG A 39 17.68 -24.43 -6.00
C ARG A 39 16.48 -24.00 -5.16
N ARG A 40 16.71 -23.07 -4.23
CA ARG A 40 15.62 -22.36 -3.55
C ARG A 40 14.63 -21.98 -4.65
N PRO A 41 13.35 -22.37 -4.56
CA PRO A 41 12.39 -22.01 -5.59
C PRO A 41 12.48 -20.50 -5.79
N ARG A 42 12.72 -20.07 -7.04
CA ARG A 42 12.90 -18.65 -7.38
C ARG A 42 11.63 -17.84 -7.19
N GLN A 43 10.49 -18.49 -6.95
CA GLN A 43 9.22 -17.83 -6.78
C GLN A 43 8.59 -18.26 -5.47
N TRP A 44 8.33 -17.26 -4.64
CA TRP A 44 7.33 -17.34 -3.60
C TRP A 44 5.99 -17.64 -4.28
N ILE A 45 5.52 -18.89 -4.20
CA ILE A 45 4.25 -19.35 -4.82
C ILE A 45 3.03 -18.75 -4.10
N TYR A 46 3.23 -18.08 -2.96
CA TYR A 46 2.16 -17.46 -2.18
C TYR A 46 2.52 -16.05 -1.72
N GLU A 47 3.09 -15.23 -2.60
CA GLU A 47 2.97 -13.79 -2.41
C GLU A 47 1.51 -13.42 -2.74
N THR A 48 0.59 -13.73 -1.81
CA THR A 48 -0.74 -13.12 -1.80
C THR A 48 -0.49 -11.65 -1.62
N LYS A 49 -0.28 -10.90 -2.72
CA LYS A 49 -0.19 -9.45 -2.67
C LYS A 49 -1.54 -8.97 -2.13
N PRO A 50 -1.63 -8.52 -0.87
CA PRO A 50 -2.89 -7.99 -0.39
C PRO A 50 -3.20 -6.76 -1.25
N THR A 51 -4.26 -6.85 -2.05
CA THR A 51 -4.80 -5.70 -2.78
C THR A 51 -5.56 -4.85 -1.77
N PHE A 52 -4.87 -3.89 -1.18
CA PHE A 52 -5.54 -2.91 -0.34
C PHE A 52 -6.34 -1.97 -1.24
N LYS A 53 -7.67 -1.98 -1.09
CA LYS A 53 -8.54 -0.97 -1.70
C LYS A 53 -8.14 0.38 -1.09
N LYS A 54 -7.52 1.26 -1.89
CA LYS A 54 -7.21 2.63 -1.48
C LYS A 54 -8.49 3.46 -1.48
N ILE A 55 -9.29 3.29 -0.44
CA ILE A 55 -10.44 4.15 -0.17
C ILE A 55 -9.87 5.41 0.48
N LYS A 56 -9.93 6.54 -0.23
CA LYS A 56 -9.66 7.84 0.35
C LYS A 56 -11.00 8.52 0.59
N GLU A 57 -11.23 8.96 1.82
CA GLU A 57 -12.31 9.90 2.10
C GLU A 57 -11.93 11.25 1.47
N PRO A 58 -12.84 11.90 0.74
CA PRO A 58 -12.63 13.24 0.24
C PRO A 58 -12.78 14.25 1.37
N LEU A 59 -12.13 15.38 1.17
CA LEU A 59 -12.24 16.52 2.07
C LEU A 59 -13.53 17.25 1.76
N VAL A 60 -14.35 17.46 2.77
CA VAL A 60 -15.65 18.12 2.68
C VAL A 60 -15.65 19.29 3.64
N ASP A 61 -15.82 20.49 3.12
CA ASP A 61 -15.97 21.71 3.89
C ASP A 61 -17.34 22.33 3.63
N VAL A 62 -18.02 22.73 4.71
CA VAL A 62 -19.37 23.33 4.66
C VAL A 62 -19.31 24.74 5.23
N PHE A 63 -19.53 25.73 4.37
CA PHE A 63 -19.60 27.14 4.73
C PHE A 63 -21.05 27.58 4.84
N LYS A 64 -21.44 28.04 6.03
CA LYS A 64 -22.80 28.50 6.33
C LYS A 64 -22.81 30.04 6.35
N GLU A 65 -23.11 30.65 5.21
CA GLU A 65 -23.23 32.11 5.11
C GLU A 65 -24.66 32.57 5.44
N ALA A 66 -24.90 33.89 5.50
CA ALA A 66 -26.22 34.43 5.82
C ALA A 66 -27.27 34.14 4.74
N LYS A 67 -26.88 34.22 3.46
CA LYS A 67 -27.79 34.10 2.31
C LYS A 67 -27.75 32.73 1.63
N GLU A 68 -26.62 32.04 1.72
CA GLU A 68 -26.37 30.78 1.02
C GLU A 68 -25.52 29.85 1.89
N VAL A 69 -25.48 28.58 1.51
CA VAL A 69 -24.60 27.55 2.04
C VAL A 69 -23.72 27.09 0.90
N LYS A 70 -22.41 27.12 1.09
CA LYS A 70 -21.44 26.61 0.12
C LYS A 70 -20.87 25.30 0.64
N VAL A 71 -20.87 24.28 -0.21
CA VAL A 71 -20.24 22.99 0.08
C VAL A 71 -19.11 22.79 -0.91
N ILE A 72 -17.91 22.56 -0.40
CA ILE A 72 -16.71 22.33 -1.20
C ILE A 72 -16.25 20.91 -0.93
N ILE A 73 -16.16 20.09 -1.97
CA ILE A 73 -15.67 18.70 -1.88
C ILE A 73 -14.47 18.49 -2.80
N GLY A 74 -13.38 17.97 -2.23
CA GLY A 74 -12.20 17.53 -2.97
C GLY A 74 -12.37 16.11 -3.52
N LEU A 75 -12.88 15.98 -4.75
CA LEU A 75 -13.04 14.74 -5.51
C LEU A 75 -11.88 14.51 -6.49
N GLY A 76 -10.65 14.65 -6.01
CA GLY A 76 -9.45 14.44 -6.82
C GLY A 76 -9.36 13.01 -7.37
N GLY A 77 -9.41 12.86 -8.69
CA GLY A 77 -9.40 11.57 -9.37
C GLY A 77 -10.75 11.13 -9.95
N PHE A 78 -11.82 11.90 -9.74
CA PHE A 78 -13.12 11.66 -10.35
C PHE A 78 -13.42 12.68 -11.46
N SER A 79 -14.19 12.26 -12.46
CA SER A 79 -14.71 13.15 -13.51
C SER A 79 -16.15 13.57 -13.25
N LYS A 80 -16.62 14.67 -13.85
CA LYS A 80 -18.00 15.18 -13.65
C LYS A 80 -19.08 14.13 -13.94
N GLY A 81 -18.88 13.23 -14.91
CA GLY A 81 -19.85 12.17 -15.25
C GLY A 81 -19.86 10.97 -14.31
N GLU A 82 -18.99 10.93 -13.32
CA GLU A 82 -18.81 9.81 -12.38
C GLU A 82 -19.28 10.16 -10.96
N VAL A 83 -19.83 11.37 -10.80
CA VAL A 83 -20.30 11.92 -9.53
C VAL A 83 -21.82 12.09 -9.63
N ASP A 84 -22.52 11.37 -8.78
CA ASP A 84 -23.96 11.45 -8.59
C ASP A 84 -24.25 12.23 -7.31
N ILE A 85 -25.20 13.16 -7.41
CA ILE A 85 -25.61 14.05 -6.34
C ILE A 85 -27.09 13.84 -6.09
N ASP A 86 -27.45 13.55 -4.84
CA ASP A 86 -28.83 13.41 -4.40
C ASP A 86 -29.11 14.40 -3.25
N ILE A 87 -30.01 15.34 -3.50
CA ILE A 87 -30.36 16.41 -2.56
C ILE A 87 -31.68 16.03 -1.88
N LYS A 88 -31.63 15.72 -0.58
CA LYS A 88 -32.82 15.54 0.25
C LYS A 88 -33.06 16.80 1.09
N PRO A 89 -34.29 17.01 1.61
CA PRO A 89 -34.61 18.16 2.45
C PRO A 89 -33.68 18.35 3.65
N ASP A 90 -33.24 17.24 4.26
CA ASP A 90 -32.46 17.26 5.49
C ASP A 90 -30.97 16.94 5.27
N ARG A 91 -30.64 16.24 4.19
CA ARG A 91 -29.29 15.71 3.93
C ARG A 91 -28.92 15.76 2.46
N TYR A 92 -27.65 15.97 2.21
CA TYR A 92 -27.04 15.91 0.90
C TYR A 92 -26.23 14.63 0.79
N ILE A 93 -26.50 13.81 -0.23
CA ILE A 93 -25.82 12.54 -0.45
C ILE A 93 -24.97 12.68 -1.71
N ILE A 94 -23.68 12.46 -1.56
CA ILE A 94 -22.72 12.51 -2.66
C ILE A 94 -22.23 11.11 -2.90
N PHE A 95 -22.36 10.64 -4.13
CA PHE A 95 -21.84 9.37 -4.56
C PHE A 95 -20.86 9.59 -5.71
N ALA A 96 -19.68 8.99 -5.64
CA ALA A 96 -18.71 9.08 -6.72
C ALA A 96 -18.07 7.71 -6.95
N LYS A 97 -18.02 7.27 -8.21
CA LYS A 97 -17.50 5.94 -8.55
C LYS A 97 -16.60 5.99 -9.78
N HIS A 98 -15.32 5.66 -9.57
CA HIS A 98 -14.31 5.58 -10.62
C HIS A 98 -13.54 4.26 -10.49
N GLY A 99 -13.80 3.31 -11.39
CA GLY A 99 -13.15 2.00 -11.39
C GLY A 99 -13.37 1.24 -10.07
N GLU A 100 -12.29 0.99 -9.33
CA GLU A 100 -12.33 0.33 -8.02
C GLU A 100 -12.55 1.31 -6.85
N GLN A 101 -12.49 2.62 -7.10
CA GLN A 101 -12.70 3.64 -6.07
C GLN A 101 -14.16 4.06 -6.03
N GLU A 102 -14.75 3.99 -4.85
CA GLU A 102 -16.13 4.38 -4.58
C GLU A 102 -16.15 5.22 -3.33
N PHE A 103 -16.93 6.29 -3.39
CA PHE A 103 -17.12 7.22 -2.31
C PHE A 103 -18.60 7.49 -2.10
N ARG A 104 -19.00 7.57 -0.82
CA ARG A 104 -20.32 8.00 -0.41
C ARG A 104 -20.22 8.90 0.83
N GLN A 105 -20.65 10.16 0.71
CA GLN A 105 -20.85 11.04 1.86
C GLN A 105 -22.33 11.27 2.09
N GLU A 106 -22.69 11.43 3.36
CA GLU A 106 -23.90 12.12 3.75
C GLU A 106 -23.51 13.39 4.53
N ILE A 107 -24.08 14.53 4.16
CA ILE A 107 -23.83 15.84 4.77
C ILE A 107 -25.16 16.39 5.25
N ASP A 108 -25.26 16.72 6.53
CA ASP A 108 -26.47 17.34 7.09
C ASP A 108 -26.61 18.79 6.60
N LEU A 109 -27.75 19.10 6.00
CA LEU A 109 -28.08 20.44 5.53
C LEU A 109 -29.02 21.15 6.51
N PRO A 110 -28.92 22.48 6.64
CA PRO A 110 -29.94 23.24 7.36
C PRO A 110 -31.29 23.18 6.60
N PRO A 111 -32.43 23.12 7.31
CA PRO A 111 -33.76 22.90 6.69
C PRO A 111 -34.25 24.06 5.81
N ASN A 112 -33.59 25.22 5.87
CA ASN A 112 -33.99 26.43 5.16
C ASN A 112 -33.27 26.60 3.81
N VAL A 113 -32.94 25.51 3.13
CA VAL A 113 -32.24 25.53 1.84
C VAL A 113 -33.23 25.35 0.69
N ASP A 114 -32.99 26.06 -0.40
CA ASP A 114 -33.72 25.89 -1.65
C ASP A 114 -33.03 24.86 -2.55
N ILE A 115 -33.73 23.77 -2.84
CA ILE A 115 -33.23 22.64 -3.61
C ILE A 115 -33.32 22.94 -5.11
N GLU A 116 -34.33 23.72 -5.52
CA GLU A 116 -34.62 23.98 -6.93
C GLU A 116 -33.59 24.91 -7.58
N ASN A 117 -33.01 25.83 -6.79
CA ASN A 117 -32.07 26.83 -7.28
C ASN A 117 -30.63 26.54 -6.83
N THR A 118 -30.20 25.29 -6.99
CA THR A 118 -28.84 24.85 -6.65
C THR A 118 -27.87 25.14 -7.80
N GLY A 119 -26.72 25.74 -7.51
CA GLY A 119 -25.64 25.93 -8.47
C GLY A 119 -24.51 24.92 -8.23
N GLU A 120 -24.05 24.26 -9.30
CA GLU A 120 -22.97 23.27 -9.22
C GLU A 120 -21.82 23.65 -10.16
N TYR A 121 -20.60 23.65 -9.63
CA TYR A 121 -19.39 23.91 -10.39
C TYR A 121 -18.34 22.85 -10.11
N PHE A 122 -17.81 22.24 -11.17
CA PHE A 122 -16.77 21.22 -11.07
C PHE A 122 -15.52 21.64 -11.84
N LYS A 123 -14.41 21.83 -11.13
CA LYS A 123 -13.14 22.25 -11.74
C LYS A 123 -11.97 21.56 -11.05
N ASN A 124 -11.10 20.94 -11.84
CA ASN A 124 -9.85 20.30 -11.38
C ASN A 124 -10.04 19.29 -10.23
N GLY A 125 -11.15 18.54 -10.21
CA GLY A 125 -11.44 17.60 -9.13
C GLY A 125 -11.98 18.24 -7.85
N ILE A 126 -12.39 19.50 -7.90
CA ILE A 126 -13.10 20.18 -6.81
C ILE A 126 -14.53 20.41 -7.25
N LEU A 127 -15.48 19.94 -6.43
CA LEU A 127 -16.90 20.19 -6.58
C LEU A 127 -17.31 21.29 -5.62
N GLU A 128 -17.79 22.40 -6.17
CA GLU A 128 -18.35 23.52 -5.43
C GLU A 128 -19.85 23.56 -5.69
N ILE A 129 -20.62 23.51 -4.61
CA ILE A 129 -22.08 23.56 -4.65
C ILE A 129 -22.55 24.77 -3.85
N THR A 130 -23.37 25.59 -4.48
CA THR A 130 -23.97 26.78 -3.89
C THR A 130 -25.46 26.56 -3.71
N LEU A 131 -25.89 26.58 -2.45
CA LEU A 131 -27.25 26.32 -2.02
C LEU A 131 -27.84 27.61 -1.42
N PRO A 132 -28.73 28.32 -2.12
CA PRO A 132 -29.36 29.51 -1.57
C PRO A 132 -30.30 29.14 -0.42
N LYS A 133 -30.34 29.99 0.61
CA LYS A 133 -31.28 29.82 1.71
C LYS A 133 -32.64 30.39 1.31
N LYS A 134 -33.70 29.65 1.61
CA LYS A 134 -35.07 30.16 1.54
C LYS A 134 -35.18 31.37 2.46
N LYS A 135 -35.65 32.49 1.91
CA LYS A 135 -35.97 33.68 2.73
C LYS A 135 -37.07 33.29 3.71
N ASN A 136 -36.73 33.21 5.00
CA ASN A 136 -37.74 33.11 6.05
C ASN A 136 -38.65 34.33 5.94
N LYS A 137 -39.89 34.12 5.49
CA LYS A 137 -40.96 35.07 5.78
C LYS A 137 -41.22 34.94 7.28
N HIS A 138 -40.54 35.77 8.07
CA HIS A 138 -41.03 36.05 9.42
C HIS A 138 -42.46 36.58 9.27
N LYS A 139 -43.43 35.80 9.75
CA LYS A 139 -44.82 36.19 9.88
C LYS A 139 -45.03 36.78 11.27
#